data_AF-A0A2H3JL18-F1
#
_entry.id   AF-A0A2H3JL18-F1
#
_cell.length_a   1.000
_cell.length_b   1.000
_cell.length_c   1.000
_cell.angle_alpha   90.00
_cell.angle_beta   90.00
_cell.angle_gamma   90.00
#
_symmetry.space_group_name_H-M   'P 1'
#
loop_
_entity.id
_entity.type
_entity.pdbx_description
1 polymer ?
#
loop_
_entity_poly.entity_id
_entity_poly.type
_entity_poly.pdbx_seq_one_letter_code
_entity_poly.pdbx_strand_id
1 'polypeptide(L)'
;MQLYSMDRRKTTRVKRTMQVAVPNNPAAPDMPVDSATEGGDEHLHVPYPHLFAIGDTADAFGAMNSGRSSYFQAEVATSNILKLINHSERLRTHGNAGDQADSSNDDFEQFTPGPPMIKTTLSLTKQLYEVDGEVGMKMDGTPDLEVHRMWQFYGVETDEDKMYE
;
A
#
# COMPACT_ATOMS: atom_id res chain seq x y z
N MET A 1 -3.45 24.69 -21.94
CA MET A 1 -3.09 25.08 -20.55
C MET A 1 -2.65 23.81 -19.86
N GLN A 2 -1.35 23.56 -19.87
CA GLN A 2 -0.76 22.30 -19.42
C GLN A 2 -0.49 22.44 -17.93
N LEU A 3 -1.34 21.85 -17.09
CA LEU A 3 -1.13 21.80 -15.65
C LEU A 3 0.04 20.85 -15.40
N TYR A 4 1.25 21.42 -15.36
CA TYR A 4 2.41 20.80 -14.73
C TYR A 4 2.06 20.66 -13.24
N SER A 5 1.62 19.47 -12.84
CA SER A 5 1.35 19.15 -11.44
C SER A 5 2.66 19.27 -10.67
N MET A 6 2.78 20.39 -9.95
CA MET A 6 3.79 20.57 -8.91
C MET A 6 3.43 19.65 -7.75
N ASP A 7 4.07 18.48 -7.70
CA ASP A 7 4.32 17.85 -6.42
C ASP A 7 5.66 17.12 -6.42
N ARG A 8 6.72 17.86 -6.11
CA ARG A 8 8.01 17.26 -5.72
C ARG A 8 7.99 16.91 -4.24
N ARG A 9 6.97 16.21 -3.77
CA ARG A 9 7.07 15.47 -2.52
C ARG A 9 8.28 14.53 -2.66
N LYS A 10 9.18 14.55 -1.68
CA LYS A 10 10.36 13.67 -1.63
C LYS A 10 9.94 12.23 -1.27
N THR A 11 8.98 11.69 -2.02
CA THR A 11 8.46 10.35 -1.83
C THR A 11 9.23 9.37 -2.70
N THR A 12 9.46 8.19 -2.15
CA THR A 12 10.08 7.05 -2.82
C THR A 12 9.15 6.55 -3.91
N ARG A 13 9.66 6.47 -5.14
CA ARG A 13 8.91 5.86 -6.24
C ARG A 13 8.82 4.36 -6.02
N VAL A 14 7.61 3.83 -6.22
CA VAL A 14 7.34 2.41 -6.09
C VAL A 14 6.58 1.91 -7.33
N LYS A 15 6.73 0.64 -7.67
CA LYS A 15 5.77 -0.07 -8.54
C LYS A 15 4.50 -0.40 -7.78
N ARG A 16 3.43 -0.79 -8.48
CA ARG A 16 2.17 -1.24 -7.83
C ARG A 16 2.36 -2.42 -6.89
N THR A 17 3.44 -3.18 -7.06
CA THR A 17 3.87 -4.24 -6.13
C THR A 17 4.45 -3.73 -4.81
N MET A 18 4.50 -2.41 -4.60
CA MET A 18 5.15 -1.69 -3.48
C MET A 18 6.68 -1.79 -3.45
N GLN A 19 7.29 -2.39 -4.47
CA GLN A 19 8.74 -2.44 -4.61
C GLN A 19 9.28 -1.07 -4.97
N VAL A 20 10.39 -0.67 -4.33
CA VAL A 20 11.09 0.57 -4.62
C VAL A 20 11.65 0.51 -6.04
N ALA A 21 11.34 1.54 -6.82
CA ALA A 21 11.73 1.60 -8.21
C ALA A 21 12.40 2.94 -8.55
N VAL A 22 13.26 2.89 -9.56
CA VAL A 22 13.93 4.06 -10.13
C VAL A 22 13.51 4.24 -11.59
N PRO A 23 13.48 5.47 -12.11
CA PRO A 23 13.22 5.69 -13.53
C PRO A 23 14.26 4.97 -14.40
N ASN A 24 13.81 4.34 -15.47
CA ASN A 24 14.68 3.81 -16.51
C ASN A 24 15.45 4.97 -17.13
N ASN A 25 16.79 4.89 -17.10
CA ASN A 25 17.62 5.83 -17.82
C ASN A 25 17.68 5.40 -19.29
N PRO A 26 17.09 6.15 -20.25
CA PRO A 26 17.12 5.78 -21.65
C PRO A 26 18.54 5.78 -22.25
N ALA A 27 19.55 6.32 -21.54
CA ALA A 27 20.95 6.32 -21.97
C ALA A 27 21.76 5.09 -21.52
N ALA A 28 21.16 4.14 -20.78
CA ALA A 28 21.81 2.90 -20.34
C ALA A 28 21.17 1.68 -21.04
N PRO A 29 21.72 1.25 -22.20
CA PRO A 29 21.04 0.32 -23.12
C PRO A 29 20.95 -1.15 -22.66
N ASP A 30 21.51 -1.53 -21.51
CA ASP A 30 21.68 -2.94 -21.11
C ASP A 30 20.86 -3.36 -19.86
N MET A 31 19.92 -2.55 -19.36
CA MET A 31 19.11 -2.94 -18.19
C MET A 31 17.85 -3.70 -18.64
N PRO A 32 17.54 -4.86 -18.04
CA PRO A 32 16.34 -5.62 -18.37
C PRO A 32 15.10 -4.76 -18.09
N VAL A 33 14.33 -4.51 -19.14
CA VAL A 33 13.02 -3.86 -19.04
C VAL A 33 12.06 -4.94 -18.54
N ASP A 34 11.63 -4.83 -17.29
CA ASP A 34 10.49 -5.60 -16.77
C ASP A 34 9.30 -5.32 -17.70
N SER A 35 9.02 -6.28 -18.58
CA SER A 35 8.05 -6.14 -19.66
C SER A 35 6.65 -6.32 -19.09
N ALA A 36 5.78 -5.35 -19.38
CA ALA A 36 4.33 -5.41 -19.23
C ALA A 36 3.79 -5.45 -17.79
N THR A 37 3.54 -4.26 -17.24
CA THR A 37 2.49 -4.08 -16.24
C THR A 37 1.58 -2.96 -16.73
N GLU A 38 0.36 -3.28 -17.18
CA GLU A 38 -0.66 -2.31 -17.57
C GLU A 38 -1.01 -1.43 -16.37
N GLY A 39 -0.30 -0.32 -16.20
CA GLY A 39 -0.44 0.45 -14.97
C GLY A 39 0.54 1.60 -14.78
N GLY A 40 1.01 2.26 -15.85
CA GLY A 40 1.89 3.45 -15.73
C GLY A 40 3.32 3.18 -15.23
N ASP A 41 3.66 1.91 -14.98
CA ASP A 41 4.95 1.47 -14.44
C ASP A 41 5.99 1.13 -15.53
N GLU A 42 5.66 1.33 -16.81
CA GLU A 42 6.48 0.95 -17.99
C GLU A 42 7.88 1.61 -18.04
N HIS A 43 8.10 2.66 -17.25
CA HIS A 43 9.38 3.37 -17.19
C HIS A 43 10.10 3.21 -15.85
N LEU A 44 9.69 2.26 -15.02
CA LEU A 44 10.27 2.01 -13.70
C LEU A 44 11.00 0.66 -13.66
N HIS A 45 12.23 0.67 -13.17
CA HIS A 45 13.02 -0.53 -12.90
C HIS A 45 13.24 -0.70 -11.39
N VAL A 46 13.21 -1.94 -10.91
CA VAL A 46 13.38 -2.31 -9.51
C VAL A 46 14.82 -2.80 -9.30
N PRO A 47 15.75 -1.95 -8.79
CA PRO A 47 17.15 -2.32 -8.63
C PRO A 47 17.37 -3.36 -7.52
N TYR A 48 16.49 -3.38 -6.53
CA TYR A 48 16.58 -4.27 -5.38
C TYR A 48 15.20 -4.93 -5.17
N PRO A 49 14.99 -6.17 -5.68
CA PRO A 49 13.67 -6.83 -5.65
C PRO A 49 13.09 -7.03 -4.23
N HIS A 50 13.93 -6.99 -3.21
CA HIS A 50 13.59 -7.18 -1.80
C HIS A 50 13.36 -5.87 -1.03
N LEU A 51 13.43 -4.71 -1.71
CA LEU A 51 13.20 -3.41 -1.09
C LEU A 51 11.78 -2.93 -1.38
N PHE A 52 11.01 -2.66 -0.33
CA PHE A 52 9.63 -2.18 -0.41
C PHE A 52 9.47 -0.88 0.36
N ALA A 53 8.54 -0.02 -0.08
CA ALA A 53 8.18 1.22 0.63
C ALA A 53 6.66 1.40 0.66
N ILE A 54 6.15 1.88 1.79
CA ILE A 54 4.72 2.09 2.06
C ILE A 54 4.47 3.40 2.82
N GLY A 55 3.20 3.75 2.94
CA GLY A 55 2.68 4.90 3.69
C GLY A 55 3.17 6.23 3.13
N ASP A 56 3.37 7.20 4.02
CA ASP A 56 3.70 8.58 3.66
C ASP A 56 5.02 8.73 2.89
N THR A 57 5.87 7.70 2.92
CA THR A 57 7.14 7.68 2.20
C THR A 57 7.01 7.21 0.75
N ALA A 58 5.91 6.55 0.37
CA ALA A 58 5.73 5.97 -0.95
C ALA A 58 4.88 6.87 -1.85
N ASP A 59 5.29 7.01 -3.10
CA ASP A 59 4.47 7.61 -4.16
C ASP A 59 3.47 6.56 -4.69
N ALA A 60 2.41 6.32 -3.92
CA ALA A 60 1.49 5.20 -4.14
C ALA A 60 0.30 5.57 -5.04
N PHE A 61 0.58 6.06 -6.26
CA PHE A 61 -0.40 6.20 -7.34
C PHE A 61 -1.60 7.12 -7.02
N GLY A 62 -1.35 8.21 -6.30
CA GLY A 62 -2.40 9.13 -5.87
C GLY A 62 -3.24 8.62 -4.69
N ALA A 63 -2.85 7.51 -4.05
CA ALA A 63 -3.41 7.14 -2.76
C ALA A 63 -3.19 8.27 -1.75
N MET A 64 -4.22 8.54 -0.96
CA MET A 64 -4.14 9.52 0.11
C MET A 64 -3.21 9.03 1.22
N ASN A 65 -2.33 9.90 1.71
CA ASN A 65 -1.50 9.65 2.89
C ASN A 65 -2.41 9.50 4.12
N SER A 66 -2.69 8.25 4.50
CA SER A 66 -3.60 7.92 5.59
C SER A 66 -3.24 6.56 6.18
N GLY A 67 -3.60 6.33 7.44
CA GLY A 67 -3.42 5.02 8.08
C GLY A 67 -4.09 3.87 7.32
N ARG A 68 -5.26 4.12 6.73
CA ARG A 68 -5.99 3.14 5.90
C ARG A 68 -5.20 2.77 4.65
N SER A 69 -4.68 3.75 3.91
CA SER A 69 -3.86 3.49 2.72
C SER A 69 -2.59 2.73 3.10
N SER A 70 -1.89 3.18 4.14
CA SER A 70 -0.68 2.53 4.65
C SER A 70 -0.93 1.07 5.04
N TYR A 71 -2.08 0.77 5.65
CA TYR A 71 -2.48 -0.59 6.01
C TYR A 71 -2.59 -1.50 4.77
N PHE A 72 -3.37 -1.10 3.76
CA PHE A 72 -3.53 -1.92 2.54
C PHE A 72 -2.24 -2.03 1.72
N GLN A 73 -1.41 -0.99 1.71
CA GLN A 73 -0.08 -1.06 1.10
C GLN A 73 0.82 -2.08 1.85
N ALA A 74 0.72 -2.13 3.18
CA ALA A 74 1.46 -3.10 3.99
C ALA A 74 0.99 -4.55 3.72
N GLU A 75 -0.30 -4.78 3.52
CA GLU A 75 -0.83 -6.10 3.15
C GLU A 75 -0.23 -6.60 1.82
N VAL A 76 -0.28 -5.76 0.78
CA VAL A 76 0.32 -6.06 -0.53
C VAL A 76 1.83 -6.31 -0.42
N ALA A 77 2.56 -5.43 0.26
CA ALA A 77 4.01 -5.58 0.42
C ALA A 77 4.36 -6.88 1.17
N THR A 78 3.62 -7.21 2.23
CA THR A 78 3.84 -8.43 3.03
C THR A 78 3.54 -9.68 2.21
N SER A 79 2.42 -9.71 1.47
CA SER A 79 2.06 -10.78 0.54
C SER A 79 3.20 -11.04 -0.46
N ASN A 80 3.75 -9.98 -1.05
CA ASN A 80 4.87 -10.06 -2.00
C ASN A 80 6.19 -10.49 -1.36
N ILE A 81 6.49 -10.06 -0.13
CA ILE A 81 7.66 -10.52 0.63
C ILE A 81 7.56 -12.03 0.90
N LEU A 82 6.39 -12.54 1.28
CA LEU A 82 6.17 -13.98 1.49
C LEU A 82 6.38 -14.78 0.20
N LYS A 83 5.90 -14.26 -0.95
CA LYS A 83 6.15 -14.87 -2.27
C LYS A 83 7.65 -14.94 -2.58
N LEU A 84 8.40 -13.87 -2.32
CA LEU A 84 9.86 -13.84 -2.48
C LEU A 84 10.57 -14.89 -1.61
N ILE A 85 10.19 -14.98 -0.34
CA ILE A 85 10.78 -15.96 0.60
C ILE A 85 10.49 -17.39 0.10
N ASN A 86 9.24 -17.71 -0.23
CA ASN A 86 8.85 -19.02 -0.72
C ASN A 86 9.56 -19.41 -2.02
N HIS A 87 9.78 -18.45 -2.92
CA HIS A 87 10.57 -18.67 -4.13
C HIS A 87 12.03 -18.97 -3.78
N SER A 88 12.65 -18.18 -2.90
CA SER A 88 14.04 -18.37 -2.49
C SER A 88 14.29 -19.72 -1.80
N GLU A 89 13.36 -20.18 -0.97
CA GLU A 89 13.49 -21.45 -0.25
C GLU A 89 13.31 -22.65 -1.19
N ARG A 90 12.38 -22.58 -2.17
CA ARG A 90 12.24 -23.62 -3.22
C ARG A 90 13.52 -23.79 -4.03
N LEU A 91 14.19 -22.69 -4.40
CA LEU A 91 15.46 -22.73 -5.12
C LEU A 91 16.58 -23.37 -4.29
N ARG A 92 16.61 -23.14 -2.98
CA ARG A 92 17.61 -23.70 -2.06
C ARG A 92 17.43 -25.20 -1.83
N THR A 93 16.20 -25.69 -1.70
CA THR A 93 15.90 -27.09 -1.36
C THR A 93 15.89 -28.02 -2.57
N HIS A 94 15.42 -27.55 -3.74
CA HIS A 94 15.20 -28.39 -4.91
C HIS A 94 16.20 -28.21 -6.05
N GLY A 95 17.25 -27.40 -5.86
CA GLY A 95 18.44 -27.33 -6.72
C GLY A 95 18.17 -27.35 -8.22
N ASN A 96 17.87 -26.20 -8.82
CA ASN A 96 17.85 -25.94 -10.28
C ASN A 96 17.25 -27.07 -11.16
N ALA A 97 16.20 -27.76 -10.72
CA ALA A 97 15.46 -28.68 -11.57
C ALA A 97 14.51 -27.90 -12.50
N GLY A 98 15.06 -27.38 -13.60
CA GLY A 98 14.41 -27.35 -14.92
C GLY A 98 13.24 -26.40 -15.19
N ASP A 99 12.46 -25.97 -14.22
CA ASP A 99 11.33 -25.06 -14.46
C ASP A 99 11.80 -23.61 -14.30
N GLN A 100 12.41 -23.12 -15.38
CA GLN A 100 12.63 -21.70 -15.65
C GLN A 100 11.30 -21.01 -16.03
N ALA A 101 10.21 -21.35 -15.33
CA ALA A 101 8.92 -20.71 -15.49
C ALA A 101 8.85 -19.55 -14.48
N ASP A 102 9.05 -18.35 -15.03
CA ASP A 102 8.59 -17.08 -14.48
C ASP A 102 9.14 -16.69 -13.10
N SER A 103 10.43 -16.34 -13.11
CA SER A 103 10.98 -15.36 -12.17
C SER A 103 10.55 -13.93 -12.52
N SER A 104 9.42 -13.75 -13.24
CA SER A 104 8.82 -12.44 -13.45
C SER A 104 8.05 -12.05 -12.20
N ASN A 105 8.09 -10.78 -11.82
CA ASN A 105 7.23 -10.24 -10.77
C ASN A 105 5.74 -10.25 -11.17
N ASP A 106 5.35 -10.98 -12.22
CA ASP A 106 3.98 -10.99 -12.77
C ASP A 106 2.98 -11.60 -11.78
N ASP A 107 3.44 -12.50 -10.91
CA ASP A 107 2.64 -13.09 -9.84
C ASP A 107 2.49 -12.19 -8.61
N PHE A 108 3.12 -11.01 -8.58
CA PHE A 108 3.03 -10.12 -7.43
C PHE A 108 1.68 -9.43 -7.37
N GLU A 109 1.21 -9.30 -6.14
CA GLU A 109 -0.02 -8.57 -5.87
C GLU A 109 0.22 -7.08 -6.12
N GLN A 110 -0.78 -6.44 -6.73
CA GLN A 110 -0.72 -5.04 -7.12
C GLN A 110 -1.66 -4.21 -6.26
N PHE A 111 -1.10 -3.17 -5.66
CA PHE A 111 -1.86 -2.18 -4.91
C PHE A 111 -2.71 -1.32 -5.85
N THR A 112 -3.99 -1.26 -5.52
CA THR A 112 -4.95 -0.33 -6.13
C THR A 112 -5.50 0.57 -5.03
N PRO A 113 -5.33 1.90 -5.12
CA PRO A 113 -5.93 2.82 -4.18
C PRO A 113 -7.46 2.64 -4.13
N GLY A 114 -7.99 2.38 -2.94
CA GLY A 114 -9.44 2.34 -2.72
C GLY A 114 -10.09 3.73 -2.77
N PRO A 115 -11.42 3.81 -2.82
CA PRO A 115 -12.13 5.08 -2.76
C PRO A 115 -11.83 5.83 -1.45
N PRO A 116 -11.94 7.18 -1.45
CA PRO A 116 -11.75 7.97 -0.24
C PRO A 116 -12.66 7.50 0.89
N MET A 117 -12.07 7.31 2.06
CA MET A 117 -12.80 7.04 3.29
C MET A 117 -12.14 7.79 4.44
N ILE A 118 -12.75 8.88 4.86
CA ILE A 118 -12.21 9.78 5.89
C ILE A 118 -13.24 9.91 6.99
N LYS A 119 -12.78 9.89 8.23
CA LYS A 119 -13.58 10.28 9.40
C LYS A 119 -12.80 11.32 10.18
N THR A 120 -13.45 12.43 10.49
CA THR A 120 -12.87 13.53 11.27
C THR A 120 -13.74 13.76 12.49
N THR A 121 -13.16 13.55 13.66
CA THR A 121 -13.80 13.84 14.94
C THR A 121 -13.87 15.35 15.17
N LEU A 122 -15.06 15.85 15.51
CA LEU A 122 -15.30 17.27 15.82
C LEU A 122 -15.51 17.51 17.31
N SER A 123 -15.98 16.49 18.04
CA SER A 123 -16.18 16.49 19.49
C SER A 123 -16.33 15.04 19.96
N LEU A 124 -16.57 14.81 21.25
CA LEU A 124 -16.70 13.46 21.84
C LEU A 124 -17.79 12.61 21.17
N THR A 125 -18.83 13.24 20.63
CA THR A 125 -19.99 12.55 20.04
C THR A 125 -20.25 12.96 18.59
N LYS A 126 -19.37 13.79 18.01
CA LYS A 126 -19.61 14.40 16.70
C LYS A 126 -18.48 14.08 15.73
N GLN A 127 -18.84 13.67 14.53
CA GLN A 127 -17.88 13.40 13.45
C GLN A 127 -18.44 13.83 12.09
N LEU A 128 -17.53 14.25 11.22
CA LEU A 128 -17.75 14.32 9.79
C LEU A 128 -17.17 13.05 9.15
N TYR A 129 -17.81 12.51 8.13
CA TYR A 129 -17.24 11.42 7.37
C TYR A 129 -17.46 11.60 5.86
N GLU A 130 -16.54 11.05 5.10
CA GLU A 130 -16.69 10.78 3.67
C GLU A 130 -16.50 9.28 3.50
N VAL A 131 -17.46 8.61 2.87
CA VAL A 131 -17.38 7.18 2.56
C VAL A 131 -17.90 7.01 1.14
N ASP A 132 -17.04 6.54 0.23
CA ASP A 132 -17.43 6.24 -1.16
C ASP A 132 -18.06 7.44 -1.89
N GLY A 133 -17.53 8.64 -1.62
CA GLY A 133 -18.01 9.91 -2.18
C GLY A 133 -19.23 10.51 -1.48
N GLU A 134 -19.85 9.79 -0.53
CA GLU A 134 -20.92 10.32 0.30
C GLU A 134 -20.36 11.04 1.53
N VAL A 135 -20.60 12.36 1.60
CA VAL A 135 -20.23 13.18 2.75
C VAL A 135 -21.41 13.25 3.72
N GLY A 136 -21.17 12.85 4.96
CA GLY A 136 -22.18 12.84 6.01
C GLY A 136 -21.65 13.34 7.34
N MET A 137 -22.57 13.57 8.27
CA MET A 137 -22.27 14.04 9.61
C MET A 137 -23.03 13.19 10.62
N LYS A 138 -22.35 12.77 11.69
CA LYS A 138 -22.96 12.10 12.83
C LYS A 138 -22.82 13.02 14.04
N MET A 139 -23.94 13.36 14.67
CA MET A 139 -23.99 14.36 15.74
C MET A 139 -24.29 13.76 17.13
N ASP A 140 -24.68 12.49 17.15
CA ASP A 140 -25.22 11.71 18.26
C ASP A 140 -24.41 10.42 18.49
N GLY A 141 -23.10 10.46 18.21
CA GLY A 141 -22.19 9.36 18.48
C GLY A 141 -22.07 9.03 19.96
N THR A 142 -21.68 7.80 20.26
CA THR A 142 -21.24 7.41 21.61
C THR A 142 -19.97 8.18 21.98
N PRO A 143 -19.70 8.38 23.29
CA PRO A 143 -18.40 8.88 23.74
C PRO A 143 -17.26 8.08 23.09
N ASP A 144 -16.23 8.79 22.62
CA ASP A 144 -15.06 8.24 21.93
C ASP A 144 -15.34 7.48 20.62
N LEU A 145 -16.55 7.60 20.06
CA LEU A 145 -16.91 7.10 18.72
C LEU A 145 -16.54 5.62 18.50
N GLU A 146 -16.70 4.80 19.54
CA GLU A 146 -16.39 3.37 19.55
C GLU A 146 -14.90 3.04 19.26
N VAL A 147 -13.97 3.91 19.69
CA VAL A 147 -12.52 3.71 19.48
C VAL A 147 -12.00 2.35 19.96
N HIS A 148 -12.63 1.75 20.98
CA HIS A 148 -12.26 0.43 21.51
C HIS A 148 -12.31 -0.68 20.43
N ARG A 149 -13.16 -0.54 19.41
CA ARG A 149 -13.27 -1.49 18.30
C ARG A 149 -11.96 -1.64 17.52
N MET A 150 -11.07 -0.64 17.56
CA MET A 150 -9.74 -0.74 16.95
C MET A 150 -8.89 -1.83 17.61
N TRP A 151 -8.98 -1.99 18.93
CA TRP A 151 -8.25 -3.02 19.66
C TRP A 151 -8.84 -4.40 19.42
N GLN A 152 -10.17 -4.50 19.42
CA GLN A 152 -10.89 -5.74 19.10
C GLN A 152 -10.58 -6.23 17.68
N PHE A 153 -10.42 -5.31 16.72
CA PHE A 153 -10.01 -5.65 15.36
C PHE A 153 -8.66 -6.39 15.32
N TYR A 154 -7.76 -6.09 16.26
CA TYR A 154 -6.48 -6.78 16.43
C TYR A 154 -6.52 -7.94 17.45
N GLY A 155 -7.72 -8.40 17.83
CA GLY A 155 -7.91 -9.53 18.73
C GLY A 155 -7.68 -9.22 20.21
N VAL A 156 -7.64 -7.94 20.59
CA VAL A 156 -7.54 -7.52 21.99
C VAL A 156 -8.95 -7.36 22.56
N GLU A 157 -9.25 -8.10 23.63
CA GLU A 157 -10.50 -7.94 24.37
C GLU A 157 -10.55 -6.56 25.03
N THR A 158 -11.69 -5.87 24.89
CA THR A 158 -11.94 -4.60 25.56
C THR A 158 -13.21 -4.69 26.40
N ASP A 159 -13.13 -4.17 27.61
CA ASP A 159 -14.27 -4.05 28.51
C ASP A 159 -14.90 -2.66 28.30
N GLU A 160 -16.05 -2.63 27.62
CA GLU A 160 -16.73 -1.38 27.26
C GLU A 160 -17.21 -0.61 28.49
N ASP A 161 -17.61 -1.31 29.55
CA ASP A 161 -18.17 -0.70 30.76
C ASP A 161 -17.07 0.01 31.57
N LYS A 162 -15.87 -0.56 31.65
CA LYS A 162 -14.72 0.05 32.36
C LYS A 162 -14.03 1.19 31.61
N MET A 163 -14.31 1.38 30.33
CA MET A 163 -13.65 2.43 29.52
C MET A 163 -14.13 3.84 29.86
N TYR A 164 -15.28 3.97 30.55
CA TYR A 164 -15.91 5.25 30.87
C TYR A 164 -16.03 5.51 32.38
N GLU A 165 -15.42 4.66 33.23
CA GLU A 165 -15.29 4.84 34.69
C GLU A 165 -14.06 5.70 35.06
#